data_AF-A0A0A3I492-F1
#
_entry.id   AF-A0A0A3I492-F1
#
_cell.length_a   1.000
_cell.length_b   1.000
_cell.length_c   1.000
_cell.angle_alpha   90.00
_cell.angle_beta   90.00
_cell.angle_gamma   90.00
#
_symmetry.space_group_name_H-M   'P 1'
#
loop_
_entity.id
_entity.type
_entity.pdbx_description
1 polymer ?
#
loop_
_entity_poly.entity_id
_entity_poly.type
_entity_poly.pdbx_seq_one_letter_code
_entity_poly.pdbx_strand_id
1 'polypeptide(L)'
;MTQSNSFDAFNLFKEMYNKTESAWREVIQETLEKPSFSESLGNVQTSYLQYQELVNKMTENFLKQANVPSKETIADLASLVINVESKVDSLEEFLEEQTINAEIDQLSKKITKLEKKMDTIIDLLNKNAELLQVNNSEVVSK
;
A
#
# COMPACT_ATOMS: atom_id res chain seq x y z
N MET A 1 -80.54 33.73 -12.84
CA MET A 1 -79.49 34.56 -12.21
C MET A 1 -78.46 33.60 -11.61
N THR A 2 -77.58 33.03 -12.43
CA THR A 2 -76.63 31.99 -12.00
C THR A 2 -75.31 32.18 -12.74
N GLN A 3 -74.63 33.27 -12.40
CA GLN A 3 -73.22 33.48 -12.70
C GLN A 3 -72.66 34.31 -11.54
N SER A 4 -71.46 33.95 -11.06
CA SER A 4 -70.65 34.69 -10.07
C SER A 4 -70.76 34.30 -8.58
N ASN A 5 -70.46 33.05 -8.24
CA ASN A 5 -69.98 32.69 -6.87
C ASN A 5 -68.78 31.71 -6.88
N SER A 6 -68.45 31.12 -8.03
CA SER A 6 -67.30 30.20 -8.18
C SER A 6 -65.97 30.93 -8.39
N PHE A 7 -66.00 32.14 -8.97
CA PHE A 7 -64.80 32.94 -9.19
C PHE A 7 -64.24 33.48 -7.86
N ASP A 8 -65.11 33.75 -6.89
CA ASP A 8 -64.74 34.36 -5.61
C ASP A 8 -64.04 33.37 -4.67
N ALA A 9 -64.56 32.13 -4.54
CA ALA A 9 -63.96 31.10 -3.70
C ALA A 9 -62.58 30.62 -4.20
N PHE A 10 -62.41 30.50 -5.51
CA PHE A 10 -61.12 30.12 -6.10
C PHE A 10 -60.07 31.23 -5.97
N ASN A 11 -60.48 32.49 -6.13
CA ASN A 11 -59.59 33.63 -5.91
C ASN A 11 -59.18 33.77 -4.44
N LEU A 12 -60.11 33.58 -3.50
CA LEU A 12 -59.80 33.54 -2.06
C LEU A 12 -58.80 32.43 -1.70
N PHE A 13 -58.99 31.22 -2.23
CA PHE A 13 -58.03 30.13 -2.02
C PHE A 13 -56.67 30.45 -2.65
N LYS A 14 -56.66 31.04 -3.85
CA LYS A 14 -55.44 31.43 -4.54
C LYS A 14 -54.69 32.53 -3.80
N GLU A 15 -55.38 33.53 -3.25
CA GLU A 15 -54.78 34.55 -2.40
C GLU A 15 -54.22 33.97 -1.11
N MET A 16 -54.95 33.06 -0.46
CA MET A 16 -54.48 32.38 0.75
C MET A 16 -53.25 31.51 0.47
N TYR A 17 -53.27 30.74 -0.63
CA TYR A 17 -52.14 29.94 -1.08
C TYR A 17 -50.94 30.83 -1.40
N ASN A 18 -51.11 31.88 -2.22
CA ASN A 18 -50.02 32.79 -2.58
C ASN A 18 -49.43 33.50 -1.35
N LYS A 19 -50.27 33.88 -0.39
CA LYS A 19 -49.82 34.50 0.86
C LYS A 19 -49.05 33.51 1.73
N THR A 20 -49.53 32.28 1.79
CA THR A 20 -48.87 31.18 2.53
C THR A 20 -47.55 30.83 1.85
N GLU A 21 -47.52 30.67 0.53
CA GLU A 21 -46.32 30.42 -0.26
C GLU A 21 -45.29 31.52 -0.07
N SER A 22 -45.66 32.80 -0.13
CA SER A 22 -44.74 33.91 0.10
C SER A 22 -44.17 33.89 1.52
N ALA A 23 -45.00 33.64 2.54
CA ALA A 23 -44.54 33.54 3.93
C ALA A 23 -43.60 32.33 4.13
N TRP A 24 -43.92 31.17 3.55
CA TRP A 24 -43.05 30.00 3.59
C TRP A 24 -41.76 30.22 2.82
N ARG A 25 -41.82 30.90 1.68
CA ARG A 25 -40.65 31.24 0.87
C ARG A 25 -39.70 32.15 1.63
N GLU A 26 -40.21 33.18 2.30
CA GLU A 26 -39.40 34.08 3.12
C GLU A 26 -38.74 33.36 4.29
N VAL A 27 -39.51 32.54 5.02
CA VAL A 27 -38.99 31.75 6.15
C VAL A 27 -37.94 30.72 5.70
N ILE A 28 -38.19 30.02 4.58
CA ILE A 28 -37.25 29.05 4.03
C ILE A 28 -35.98 29.75 3.54
N GLN A 29 -36.12 30.88 2.85
CA GLN A 29 -34.98 31.65 2.36
C GLN A 29 -34.14 32.17 3.54
N GLU A 30 -34.77 32.76 4.56
CA GLU A 30 -34.08 33.22 5.76
C GLU A 30 -33.41 32.06 6.54
N THR A 31 -34.04 30.88 6.57
CA THR A 31 -33.49 29.70 7.25
C THR A 31 -32.30 29.12 6.48
N LEU A 32 -32.37 29.04 5.16
CA LEU A 32 -31.29 28.52 4.31
C LEU A 32 -30.10 29.49 4.20
N GLU A 33 -30.36 30.80 4.26
CA GLU A 33 -29.32 31.84 4.26
C GLU A 33 -28.58 31.92 5.61
N LYS A 34 -29.18 31.42 6.70
CA LYS A 34 -28.56 31.39 8.02
C LYS A 34 -27.50 30.30 8.12
N PRO A 35 -26.24 30.65 8.51
CA PRO A 35 -25.18 29.65 8.77
C PRO A 35 -25.56 28.60 9.82
N SER A 36 -26.47 28.94 10.75
CA SER A 36 -26.95 28.03 11.80
C SER A 36 -27.72 26.82 11.27
N PHE A 37 -28.32 26.91 10.08
CA PHE A 37 -28.97 25.75 9.46
C PHE A 37 -27.96 24.70 9.00
N SER A 38 -26.90 25.15 8.32
CA SER A 38 -25.77 24.28 7.93
C SER A 38 -25.06 23.70 9.14
N GLU A 39 -24.86 24.50 10.19
CA GLU A 39 -24.30 24.04 11.46
C GLU A 39 -25.22 23.02 12.15
N SER A 40 -26.53 23.25 12.17
CA SER A 40 -27.51 22.30 12.70
C SER A 40 -27.51 20.98 11.93
N LEU A 41 -27.43 21.02 10.60
CA LEU A 41 -27.30 19.81 9.78
C LEU A 41 -25.99 19.07 10.09
N GLY A 42 -24.88 19.80 10.24
CA GLY A 42 -23.60 19.23 10.65
C GLY A 42 -23.66 18.57 12.03
N ASN A 43 -24.34 19.19 12.99
CA ASN A 43 -24.53 18.66 14.34
C ASN A 43 -25.41 17.41 14.36
N VAL A 44 -26.49 17.36 13.57
CA VAL A 44 -27.33 16.17 13.43
C VAL A 44 -26.55 15.03 12.79
N GLN A 45 -25.81 15.32 11.71
CA GLN A 45 -24.97 14.32 11.05
C GLN A 45 -23.89 13.78 11.99
N THR A 46 -23.23 14.67 12.74
CA THR A 46 -22.21 14.29 13.73
C THR A 46 -22.82 13.43 14.83
N SER A 47 -23.99 13.78 15.33
CA SER A 47 -24.71 13.01 16.36
C SER A 47 -25.08 11.61 15.86
N TYR A 48 -25.52 11.50 14.61
CA TYR A 48 -25.80 10.21 13.98
C TYR A 48 -24.55 9.33 13.86
N LEU A 49 -23.43 9.90 13.40
CA LEU A 49 -22.16 9.18 13.30
C LEU A 49 -21.65 8.74 14.67
N GLN A 50 -21.74 9.60 15.69
CA GLN A 50 -21.37 9.25 17.07
C GLN A 50 -22.23 8.13 17.63
N TYR A 51 -23.54 8.14 17.36
CA TYR A 51 -24.43 7.05 17.77
C TYR A 51 -24.08 5.74 17.07
N GLN A 52 -23.83 5.78 15.76
CA GLN A 52 -23.39 4.61 15.01
C GLN A 52 -22.06 4.05 15.54
N GLU A 53 -21.09 4.93 15.84
CA GLU A 53 -19.81 4.54 16.43
C GLU A 53 -19.98 3.91 17.83
N LEU A 54 -20.86 4.47 18.66
CA LEU A 54 -21.18 3.92 19.98
C LEU A 54 -21.78 2.52 19.88
N VAL A 55 -22.77 2.32 19.00
CA VAL A 55 -23.40 1.02 18.76
C VAL A 55 -22.37 0.00 18.25
N ASN A 56 -21.49 0.42 17.33
CA ASN A 56 -20.41 -0.43 16.84
C ASN A 56 -19.45 -0.85 17.97
N LYS A 57 -19.00 0.10 18.80
CA LYS A 57 -18.12 -0.18 19.96
C LYS A 57 -18.78 -1.09 20.99
N MET A 58 -20.07 -0.89 21.28
CA MET A 58 -20.81 -1.78 22.19
C MET A 58 -20.92 -3.20 21.62
N THR A 59 -21.25 -3.31 20.33
CA THR A 59 -21.33 -4.59 19.63
C THR A 59 -19.97 -5.30 19.62
N GLU A 60 -18.90 -4.55 19.34
CA GLU A 60 -17.54 -5.08 19.34
C GLU A 60 -17.12 -5.57 20.74
N ASN A 61 -17.39 -4.79 21.79
CA ASN A 61 -17.09 -5.19 23.16
C ASN A 61 -17.90 -6.42 23.60
N PHE A 62 -19.16 -6.52 23.18
CA PHE A 62 -19.98 -7.72 23.44
C PHE A 62 -19.41 -8.95 22.72
N LEU A 63 -19.04 -8.81 21.44
CA LEU A 63 -18.44 -9.89 20.66
C LEU A 63 -17.08 -10.32 21.21
N LYS A 64 -16.25 -9.36 21.66
CA LYS A 64 -14.99 -9.62 22.36
C LYS A 64 -15.22 -10.45 23.63
N GLN A 65 -16.26 -10.15 24.40
CA GLN A 65 -16.62 -10.91 25.61
C GLN A 65 -17.08 -12.34 25.30
N ALA A 66 -17.66 -12.56 24.12
CA ALA A 66 -18.01 -13.88 23.58
C ALA A 66 -16.82 -14.59 22.88
N ASN A 67 -15.60 -14.04 22.94
CA ASN A 67 -14.42 -14.50 22.19
C ASN A 67 -14.64 -14.59 20.67
N VAL A 68 -15.59 -13.83 20.12
CA VAL A 68 -15.80 -13.74 18.67
C VAL A 68 -14.96 -12.57 18.15
N PRO A 69 -13.92 -12.82 17.35
CA PRO A 69 -13.10 -11.76 16.80
C PRO A 69 -13.93 -10.84 15.88
N SER A 70 -13.66 -9.54 15.93
CA SER A 70 -14.28 -8.58 15.01
C SER A 70 -13.72 -8.77 13.61
N LYS A 71 -14.49 -8.34 12.58
CA LYS A 71 -14.01 -8.37 11.18
C LYS A 71 -12.73 -7.56 10.98
N GLU A 72 -12.59 -6.47 11.73
CA GLU A 72 -11.42 -5.59 11.70
C GLU A 72 -10.17 -6.32 12.21
N THR A 73 -10.25 -7.01 13.35
CA THR A 73 -9.12 -7.81 13.87
C THR A 73 -8.67 -8.89 12.89
N ILE A 74 -9.59 -9.50 12.14
CA ILE A 74 -9.25 -10.48 11.09
C ILE A 74 -8.52 -9.81 9.92
N ALA A 75 -8.97 -8.62 9.49
CA ALA A 75 -8.34 -7.86 8.41
C ALA A 75 -6.92 -7.39 8.79
N ASP A 76 -6.74 -6.94 10.03
CA ASP A 76 -5.42 -6.54 10.55
C ASP A 76 -4.47 -7.74 10.60
N LEU A 77 -4.95 -8.89 11.08
CA LEU A 77 -4.16 -10.12 11.13
C LEU A 77 -3.77 -10.58 9.71
N ALA A 78 -4.72 -10.55 8.77
CA ALA A 78 -4.46 -10.88 7.37
C ALA A 78 -3.39 -9.95 6.76
N SER A 79 -3.48 -8.65 7.05
CA SER A 79 -2.50 -7.67 6.58
C SER A 79 -1.12 -7.90 7.19
N LEU A 80 -1.04 -8.29 8.45
CA LEU A 80 0.23 -8.65 9.10
C LEU A 80 0.84 -9.90 8.46
N VAL A 81 0.04 -10.93 8.18
CA VAL A 81 0.48 -12.17 7.52
C VAL A 81 1.06 -11.87 6.14
N ILE A 82 0.36 -11.08 5.32
CA ILE A 82 0.83 -10.70 3.97
C ILE A 82 2.17 -9.94 4.06
N ASN A 83 2.31 -9.03 5.03
CA ASN A 83 3.57 -8.30 5.22
C ASN A 83 4.73 -9.20 5.65
N VAL A 84 4.44 -10.23 6.46
CA VAL A 84 5.45 -11.22 6.86
C VAL A 84 5.84 -12.09 5.67
N GLU A 85 4.87 -12.57 4.89
CA GLU A 85 5.10 -13.35 3.66
C GLU A 85 5.99 -12.58 2.68
N SER A 86 5.63 -11.33 2.36
CA SER A 86 6.44 -10.47 1.49
C SER A 86 7.85 -10.22 2.03
N LYS A 87 8.03 -10.11 3.35
CA LYS A 87 9.36 -9.97 3.96
C LYS A 87 10.16 -11.27 3.87
N VAL A 88 9.53 -12.42 4.04
CA VAL A 88 10.17 -13.73 3.87
C VAL A 88 10.63 -13.90 2.43
N ASP A 89 9.78 -13.62 1.45
CA ASP A 89 10.15 -13.68 0.02
C ASP A 89 11.36 -12.79 -0.29
N SER A 90 11.37 -11.56 0.24
CA SER A 90 12.51 -10.64 0.03
C SER A 90 13.82 -11.14 0.67
N LEU A 91 13.72 -11.86 1.79
CA LEU A 91 14.88 -12.46 2.44
C LEU A 91 15.38 -13.67 1.68
N GLU A 92 14.48 -14.47 1.11
CA GLU A 92 14.83 -15.59 0.21
C GLU A 92 15.57 -15.07 -1.02
N GLU A 93 15.03 -14.05 -1.70
CA GLU A 93 15.69 -13.42 -2.86
C GLU A 93 17.08 -12.87 -2.51
N PHE A 94 17.21 -12.17 -1.39
CA PHE A 94 18.49 -11.64 -0.92
C PHE A 94 19.51 -12.75 -0.60
N LEU A 95 19.06 -13.84 0.01
CA LEU A 95 19.92 -14.99 0.35
C LEU A 95 20.38 -15.73 -0.91
N GLU A 96 19.50 -15.92 -1.90
CA GLU A 96 19.87 -16.51 -3.18
C GLU A 96 20.90 -15.64 -3.92
N GLU A 97 20.71 -14.32 -3.93
CA GLU A 97 21.60 -13.38 -4.61
C GLU A 97 23.00 -13.31 -3.96
N GLN A 98 23.06 -13.31 -2.62
CA GLN A 98 24.32 -13.24 -1.87
C GLN A 98 25.14 -14.54 -1.89
N THR A 99 24.50 -15.69 -1.70
CA THR A 99 25.24 -16.91 -1.33
C THR A 99 25.89 -17.57 -2.53
N ILE A 100 25.25 -17.56 -3.70
CA ILE A 100 25.71 -18.35 -4.84
C ILE A 100 26.68 -17.53 -5.72
N ASN A 101 26.34 -16.28 -6.04
CA ASN A 101 27.11 -15.52 -7.02
C ASN A 101 28.41 -14.95 -6.46
N ALA A 102 28.41 -14.48 -5.20
CA ALA A 102 29.59 -13.86 -4.61
C ALA A 102 30.72 -14.88 -4.33
N GLU A 103 30.38 -16.08 -3.85
CA GLU A 103 31.37 -17.13 -3.59
C GLU A 103 31.91 -17.73 -4.90
N ILE A 104 31.05 -17.95 -5.90
CA ILE A 104 31.45 -18.44 -7.23
C ILE A 104 32.38 -17.43 -7.91
N ASP A 105 32.09 -16.13 -7.84
CA ASP A 105 32.97 -15.10 -8.41
C ASP A 105 34.32 -15.02 -7.71
N GLN A 106 34.34 -15.17 -6.38
CA GLN A 106 35.59 -15.21 -5.62
C GLN A 106 36.42 -16.45 -5.92
N LEU A 107 35.77 -17.62 -6.05
CA LEU A 107 36.41 -18.87 -6.43
C LEU A 107 36.96 -18.79 -7.86
N SER A 108 36.18 -18.28 -8.81
CA SER A 108 36.58 -18.06 -10.20
C SER A 108 37.84 -17.18 -10.27
N LYS A 109 37.87 -16.05 -9.55
CA LYS A 109 39.06 -15.17 -9.48
C LYS A 109 40.29 -15.88 -8.90
N LYS A 110 40.12 -16.73 -7.89
CA LYS A 110 41.22 -17.52 -7.31
C LYS A 110 41.74 -18.56 -8.30
N ILE A 111 40.84 -19.24 -9.04
CA ILE A 111 41.20 -20.22 -10.08
C ILE A 111 41.99 -19.55 -11.20
N THR A 112 41.53 -18.42 -11.75
CA THR A 112 42.27 -17.71 -12.81
C THR A 112 43.65 -17.23 -12.34
N LYS A 113 43.78 -16.86 -11.06
CA LYS A 113 45.09 -16.50 -10.48
C LYS A 113 46.01 -17.70 -10.34
N LEU A 114 45.46 -18.87 -10.03
CA LEU A 114 46.18 -20.15 -10.00
C LEU A 114 46.63 -20.58 -11.40
N GLU A 115 45.75 -20.46 -12.41
CA GLU A 115 46.09 -20.75 -13.82
C GLU A 115 47.30 -19.92 -14.28
N LYS A 116 47.27 -18.60 -14.07
CA LYS A 116 48.42 -17.73 -14.42
C LYS A 116 49.72 -18.12 -13.71
N LYS A 117 49.62 -18.59 -12.47
CA LYS A 117 50.80 -19.09 -11.71
C LYS A 117 51.30 -20.41 -12.27
N MET A 118 50.41 -21.30 -12.71
CA MET A 118 50.80 -22.53 -13.39
C MET A 118 51.47 -22.24 -14.73
N ASP A 119 50.92 -21.33 -15.54
CA ASP A 119 51.52 -20.93 -16.82
C ASP A 119 52.95 -20.39 -16.63
N THR A 120 53.14 -19.53 -15.63
CA THR A 120 54.48 -19.02 -15.31
C THR A 120 55.43 -20.10 -14.82
N ILE A 121 54.95 -21.09 -14.05
CA ILE A 121 55.76 -22.24 -13.64
C ILE A 121 56.13 -23.09 -14.87
N ILE A 122 55.19 -23.34 -15.78
CA ILE A 122 55.42 -24.10 -17.01
C ILE A 122 56.47 -23.40 -17.87
N ASP A 123 56.37 -22.08 -18.06
CA ASP A 123 57.36 -21.30 -18.79
C ASP A 123 58.75 -21.35 -18.15
N LEU A 124 58.83 -21.25 -16.83
CA LEU A 124 60.10 -21.36 -16.10
C LEU A 124 60.70 -22.76 -16.21
N LEU A 125 59.89 -23.81 -16.16
CA LEU A 125 60.33 -25.20 -16.33
C LEU A 125 60.83 -25.44 -17.75
N ASN A 126 60.13 -24.95 -18.77
CA ASN A 126 60.54 -25.05 -20.16
C ASN A 126 61.89 -24.34 -20.39
N LYS A 127 62.04 -23.11 -19.90
CA LYS A 127 63.32 -22.39 -19.95
C LYS A 127 64.46 -23.15 -19.27
N ASN A 128 64.22 -23.73 -18.10
CA ASN A 128 65.23 -24.52 -17.42
C ASN A 128 65.59 -25.80 -18.19
N ALA A 129 64.60 -26.47 -18.79
CA ALA A 129 64.85 -27.64 -19.62
C ALA A 129 65.68 -27.30 -20.87
N GLU A 130 65.40 -26.18 -21.53
CA GLU A 130 66.20 -25.67 -22.66
C GLU A 130 67.65 -25.37 -22.25
N LEU A 131 67.86 -24.70 -21.11
CA LEU A 131 69.19 -24.42 -20.59
C LEU A 131 69.99 -25.69 -20.27
N LEU A 132 69.34 -26.74 -19.75
CA LEU A 132 69.97 -28.03 -19.47
C LEU A 132 70.37 -28.79 -20.75
N GLN A 133 69.60 -28.65 -21.84
CA GLN A 133 69.96 -29.25 -23.13
C GLN A 133 71.15 -28.54 -23.79
N VAL A 134 71.19 -27.20 -23.73
CA VAL A 134 72.32 -26.41 -24.26
C VAL A 134 73.63 -26.73 -23.51
N ASN A 135 73.59 -26.80 -22.18
CA ASN A 135 74.75 -27.13 -21.37
C ASN A 135 75.30 -28.55 -21.63
N ASN A 136 74.44 -29.54 -21.90
CA ASN A 136 74.88 -30.90 -22.26
C ASN A 136 75.50 -30.96 -23.68
N SER A 137 75.13 -30.07 -24.59
CA SER A 137 75.72 -30.02 -25.94
C SER A 137 77.10 -29.34 -25.98
N GLU A 138 77.40 -28.44 -25.04
CA GLU A 138 78.72 -27.80 -24.91
C GLU A 138 79.78 -28.70 -24.26
N VAL A 139 79.39 -29.64 -23.39
CA VAL A 139 80.32 -30.56 -22.71
C VAL A 139 80.79 -31.71 -23.61
N VAL A 140 80.02 -32.08 -24.66
CA VAL A 140 80.39 -33.14 -25.61
C VAL A 140 81.29 -32.61 -26.75
N SER A 141 81.46 -31.29 -26.87
CA SER A 141 82.20 -30.64 -27.97
C SER A 141 83.58 -30.06 -27.58
N LYS A 142 84.08 -30.37 -26.38
CA LYS A 142 85.46 -30.08 -25.92
C LYS A 142 86.19 -31.37 -25.62
#